data_AF-A0A7W3N4Z0-F1
#
_entry.id   AF-A0A7W3N4Z0-F1
#
_cell.length_a   1.000
_cell.length_b   1.000
_cell.length_c   1.000
_cell.angle_alpha   90.00
_cell.angle_beta   90.00
_cell.angle_gamma   90.00
#
_symmetry.space_group_name_H-M   'P 1'
#
loop_
_entity.id
_entity.type
_entity.pdbx_description
1 polymer ?
#
loop_
_entity_poly.entity_id
_entity_poly.type
_entity_poly.pdbx_seq_one_letter_code
_entity_poly.pdbx_strand_id
1 'polypeptide(L)'
;MNWSAGAAGEAYAGLVRDDGSPSPGEAFFAERPVGQMRPGDHAWLAFGGGEERERVVGRFVTDGLATEEKVVYVTDADPLDLPGVRWAGGADPDAHVRSGALRVLPRERACLSGDRFDPGRLLDVLGDEVSRAFGEGFRAVRITLDLTWAVAYAPEEVAGCEHGLAATVSPSTMAMAICQVDRRLVAADRLAALRDEHEVLVRPDPEFDDGVLRLVRTFDPPGLRLEGELDAARHAVFAERLALAAAGRHRVHLDCARLRFVDPAALNVLVRQAMRLPRGGRLVLDRMPPQLAQMIEAVGWARLPGLVPGRGRG
;
A
#
# COMPACT_ATOMS: atom_id res chain seq x y z
N MET A 1 39.43 60.61 32.50
CA MET A 1 39.10 59.92 33.76
C MET A 1 38.45 58.61 33.40
N ASN A 2 39.06 57.50 33.84
CA ASN A 2 38.51 56.14 33.81
C ASN A 2 37.07 56.13 34.36
N TRP A 3 36.22 55.23 33.86
CA TRP A 3 35.76 54.04 34.59
C TRP A 3 34.97 53.11 33.66
N SER A 4 35.07 51.83 33.98
CA SER A 4 34.86 50.67 33.13
C SER A 4 33.61 49.87 33.53
N ALA A 5 33.25 48.93 32.65
CA ALA A 5 32.54 47.66 32.90
C ALA A 5 31.00 47.62 32.87
N GLY A 6 30.48 46.70 32.07
CA GLY A 6 29.06 46.30 32.03
C GLY A 6 28.77 45.17 31.03
N ALA A 7 29.24 43.97 31.37
CA ALA A 7 28.73 42.64 31.05
C ALA A 7 28.39 42.22 29.60
N ALA A 8 28.97 41.08 29.23
CA ALA A 8 28.73 40.30 28.03
C ALA A 8 27.29 39.74 27.97
N GLY A 9 26.68 39.83 26.78
CA GLY A 9 25.52 39.04 26.39
C GLY A 9 25.93 38.06 25.29
N GLU A 10 26.10 36.79 25.67
CA GLU A 10 26.33 35.69 24.73
C GLU A 10 25.10 35.51 23.83
N ALA A 11 25.30 35.70 22.53
CA ALA A 11 24.33 35.35 21.52
C ALA A 11 24.24 33.82 21.41
N TYR A 12 23.06 33.27 21.68
CA TYR A 12 22.73 31.85 21.55
C TYR A 12 22.89 31.40 20.09
N ALA A 13 24.04 30.87 19.72
CA ALA A 13 24.25 30.14 18.48
C ALA A 13 23.70 28.72 18.65
N GLY A 14 22.38 28.57 18.44
CA GLY A 14 21.73 27.26 18.37
C GLY A 14 22.18 26.51 17.13
N LEU A 15 22.93 25.43 17.33
CA LEU A 15 23.31 24.44 16.33
C LEU A 15 22.07 23.95 15.57
N VAL A 16 21.98 24.31 14.29
CA VAL A 16 21.10 23.65 13.33
C VAL A 16 21.53 22.20 13.28
N ARG A 17 20.66 21.31 13.78
CA ARG A 17 20.83 19.87 13.63
C ARG A 17 20.66 19.55 12.15
N ASP A 18 21.75 19.05 11.56
CA ASP A 18 21.80 18.36 10.29
C ASP A 18 20.74 17.26 10.27
N ASP A 19 19.60 17.55 9.66
CA ASP A 19 18.48 16.65 9.44
C ASP A 19 18.74 15.82 8.18
N GLY A 20 19.84 15.07 8.20
CA GLY A 20 20.10 13.96 7.29
C GLY A 20 19.67 14.24 5.85
N SER A 21 20.36 15.18 5.19
CA SER A 21 20.18 15.37 3.75
C SER A 21 20.37 14.03 3.04
N PRO A 22 19.42 13.57 2.22
CA PRO A 22 19.52 12.28 1.57
C PRO A 22 20.67 12.28 0.56
N SER A 23 21.37 11.15 0.52
CA SER A 23 22.38 10.86 -0.49
C SER A 23 21.77 10.90 -1.91
N PRO A 24 22.46 11.48 -2.90
CA PRO A 24 21.95 11.56 -4.27
C PRO A 24 21.88 10.16 -4.88
N GLY A 25 20.66 9.66 -5.11
CA GLY A 25 20.42 8.36 -5.76
C GLY A 25 19.16 7.61 -5.33
N GLU A 26 18.45 8.04 -4.28
CA GLU A 26 17.15 7.44 -3.92
C GLU A 26 16.02 8.23 -4.61
N ALA A 27 15.34 7.60 -5.57
CA ALA A 27 14.06 8.12 -6.05
C ALA A 27 13.11 8.27 -4.83
N PHE A 28 12.66 9.50 -4.60
CA PHE A 28 11.77 9.82 -3.49
C PHE A 28 10.36 9.28 -3.78
N PHE A 29 10.11 8.02 -3.43
CA PHE A 29 8.74 7.48 -3.46
C PHE A 29 7.96 7.98 -2.26
N ALA A 30 6.81 8.60 -2.49
CA ALA A 30 5.83 8.79 -1.44
C ALA A 30 5.08 7.47 -1.21
N GLU A 31 5.18 6.86 -0.01
CA GLU A 31 4.24 5.80 0.37
C GLU A 31 2.85 6.42 0.63
N ARG A 32 1.80 5.90 -0.01
CA ARG A 32 0.45 6.46 0.12
C ARG A 32 -0.61 5.37 0.32
N PRO A 33 -1.46 5.48 1.36
CA PRO A 33 -2.66 4.65 1.46
C PRO A 33 -3.57 4.89 0.25
N VAL A 34 -4.17 3.83 -0.29
CA VAL A 34 -4.99 3.91 -1.49
C VAL A 34 -6.18 4.89 -1.35
N GLY A 35 -6.80 4.96 -0.17
CA GLY A 35 -7.89 5.90 0.11
C GLY A 35 -7.44 7.37 0.19
N GLN A 36 -6.12 7.63 0.15
CA GLN A 36 -5.53 8.97 0.15
C GLN A 36 -4.91 9.35 -1.20
N MET A 37 -5.02 8.49 -2.21
CA MET A 37 -4.58 8.81 -3.57
C MET A 37 -5.29 10.04 -4.11
N ARG A 38 -4.58 10.81 -4.92
CA ARG A 38 -5.00 12.11 -5.45
C ARG A 38 -4.80 12.14 -6.95
N PRO A 39 -5.53 13.00 -7.68
CA PRO A 39 -5.16 13.33 -9.05
C PRO A 39 -3.70 13.80 -9.11
N GLY A 40 -2.96 13.35 -10.12
CA GLY A 40 -1.50 13.46 -10.16
C GLY A 40 -0.76 12.17 -9.81
N ASP A 41 -1.38 11.27 -9.04
CA ASP A 41 -0.68 10.08 -8.56
C ASP A 41 -0.55 9.02 -9.65
N HIS A 42 0.70 8.76 -10.05
CA HIS A 42 1.08 7.55 -10.77
C HIS A 42 1.65 6.53 -9.80
N ALA A 43 0.82 5.56 -9.40
CA ALA A 43 1.12 4.66 -8.30
C ALA A 43 1.51 3.24 -8.72
N TRP A 44 2.55 2.72 -8.08
CA TRP A 44 3.06 1.37 -8.27
C TRP A 44 2.47 0.38 -7.26
N LEU A 45 1.97 -0.76 -7.76
CA LEU A 45 1.51 -1.89 -6.95
C LEU A 45 2.13 -3.22 -7.43
N ALA A 46 3.19 -3.66 -6.76
CA ALA A 46 3.73 -5.01 -6.93
C ALA A 46 3.04 -6.00 -5.95
N PHE A 47 1.86 -6.51 -6.31
CA PHE A 47 1.05 -7.36 -5.43
C PHE A 47 1.57 -8.81 -5.36
N GLY A 48 1.45 -9.45 -4.20
CA GLY A 48 1.83 -10.86 -3.98
C GLY A 48 0.65 -11.84 -3.93
N GLY A 49 -0.59 -11.36 -4.05
CA GLY A 49 -1.77 -12.21 -4.08
C GLY A 49 -3.09 -11.44 -4.10
N GLY A 50 -4.19 -12.19 -4.20
CA GLY A 50 -5.54 -11.63 -4.34
C GLY A 50 -5.97 -10.73 -3.17
N GLU A 51 -5.60 -11.06 -1.93
CA GLU A 51 -5.96 -10.21 -0.77
C GLU A 51 -5.28 -8.84 -0.82
N GLU A 52 -3.99 -8.77 -1.20
CA GLU A 52 -3.27 -7.51 -1.32
C GLU A 52 -3.85 -6.66 -2.44
N ARG A 53 -4.08 -7.28 -3.59
CA ARG A 53 -4.70 -6.64 -4.75
C ARG A 53 -6.10 -6.14 -4.41
N GLU A 54 -6.89 -6.90 -3.67
CA GLU A 54 -8.24 -6.52 -3.27
C GLU A 54 -8.27 -5.30 -2.36
N ARG A 55 -7.39 -5.26 -1.36
CA ARG A 55 -7.33 -4.13 -0.41
C ARG A 55 -6.81 -2.84 -1.01
N VAL A 56 -6.17 -2.91 -2.18
CA VAL A 56 -5.67 -1.74 -2.91
C VAL A 56 -6.59 -1.45 -4.10
N VAL A 57 -6.57 -2.30 -5.13
CA VAL A 57 -7.33 -2.11 -6.37
C VAL A 57 -8.83 -2.12 -6.11
N GLY A 58 -9.32 -3.05 -5.29
CA GLY A 58 -10.75 -3.11 -4.95
C GLY A 58 -11.22 -1.83 -4.30
N ARG A 59 -10.47 -1.34 -3.30
CA ARG A 59 -10.75 -0.06 -2.64
C ARG A 59 -10.70 1.13 -3.61
N PHE A 60 -9.69 1.17 -4.48
CA PHE A 60 -9.52 2.21 -5.50
C PHE A 60 -10.72 2.29 -6.45
N VAL A 61 -11.21 1.13 -6.90
CA VAL A 61 -12.40 1.02 -7.76
C VAL A 61 -13.66 1.42 -7.01
N THR A 62 -13.90 0.86 -5.82
CA THR A 62 -15.14 1.12 -5.07
C THR A 62 -15.26 2.56 -4.59
N ASP A 63 -14.14 3.20 -4.23
CA ASP A 63 -14.16 4.62 -3.82
C ASP A 63 -14.52 5.51 -5.00
N GLY A 64 -13.90 5.30 -6.18
CA GLY A 64 -14.21 6.09 -7.36
C GLY A 64 -15.67 5.99 -7.78
N LEU A 65 -16.23 4.77 -7.77
CA LEU A 65 -17.64 4.55 -8.09
C LEU A 65 -18.61 5.17 -7.06
N ALA A 66 -18.16 5.38 -5.82
CA ALA A 66 -18.95 6.02 -4.77
C ALA A 66 -18.87 7.56 -4.79
N THR A 67 -17.88 8.17 -5.46
CA THR A 67 -17.60 9.62 -5.39
C THR A 67 -17.76 10.37 -6.72
N GLU A 68 -18.59 9.87 -7.64
CA GLU A 68 -18.82 10.46 -8.98
C GLU A 68 -17.55 10.56 -9.85
N GLU A 69 -16.63 9.61 -9.67
CA GLU A 69 -15.42 9.49 -10.46
C GLU A 69 -15.56 8.37 -11.49
N LYS A 70 -14.89 8.52 -12.63
CA LYS A 70 -14.85 7.48 -13.66
C LYS A 70 -13.73 6.50 -13.35
N VAL A 71 -14.04 5.21 -13.33
CA VAL A 71 -13.06 4.14 -13.20
C VAL A 71 -12.80 3.50 -14.56
N VAL A 72 -11.56 3.58 -15.04
CA VAL A 72 -11.08 2.88 -16.23
C VAL A 72 -10.24 1.69 -15.79
N TYR A 73 -10.70 0.48 -16.10
CA TYR A 73 -10.01 -0.77 -15.79
C TYR A 73 -9.58 -1.45 -17.08
N VAL A 74 -8.27 -1.52 -17.34
CA VAL A 74 -7.73 -2.28 -18.49
C VAL A 74 -7.54 -3.74 -18.10
N THR A 75 -8.41 -4.61 -18.61
CA THR A 75 -8.46 -6.04 -18.30
C THR A 75 -9.33 -6.79 -19.31
N ASP A 76 -9.09 -8.08 -19.49
CA ASP A 76 -9.97 -8.97 -20.28
C ASP A 76 -11.04 -9.66 -19.41
N ALA A 77 -11.07 -9.36 -18.12
CA ALA A 77 -12.06 -9.92 -17.20
C ALA A 77 -13.45 -9.31 -17.43
N ASP A 78 -14.48 -10.07 -17.07
CA ASP A 78 -15.85 -9.61 -17.03
C ASP A 78 -16.04 -8.56 -15.91
N PRO A 79 -16.87 -7.51 -16.10
CA PRO A 79 -17.18 -6.53 -15.05
C PRO A 79 -17.67 -7.15 -13.73
N LEU A 80 -18.34 -8.30 -13.76
CA LEU A 80 -18.81 -9.01 -12.58
C LEU A 80 -17.68 -9.68 -11.78
N ASP A 81 -16.54 -9.94 -12.41
CA ASP A 81 -15.39 -10.64 -11.83
C ASP A 81 -14.07 -9.87 -12.08
N LEU A 82 -14.10 -8.56 -11.86
CA LEU A 82 -12.90 -7.72 -11.98
C LEU A 82 -11.84 -8.17 -10.97
N PRO A 83 -10.60 -8.45 -11.40
CA PRO A 83 -9.67 -9.10 -10.50
C PRO A 83 -9.17 -8.11 -9.44
N GLY A 84 -9.37 -8.47 -8.17
CA GLY A 84 -9.14 -7.58 -7.03
C GLY A 84 -10.36 -6.74 -6.64
N VAL A 85 -11.52 -6.90 -7.26
CA VAL A 85 -12.74 -6.18 -6.84
C VAL A 85 -13.71 -7.18 -6.25
N ARG A 86 -14.22 -6.88 -5.05
CA ARG A 86 -15.35 -7.61 -4.46
C ARG A 86 -16.53 -6.69 -4.34
N TRP A 87 -17.59 -7.03 -5.07
CA TRP A 87 -18.84 -6.30 -5.04
C TRP A 87 -19.59 -6.59 -3.75
N ALA A 88 -20.06 -5.55 -3.08
CA ALA A 88 -20.96 -5.70 -1.93
C ALA A 88 -22.26 -6.40 -2.36
N GLY A 89 -22.92 -7.10 -1.44
CA GLY A 89 -24.17 -7.77 -1.73
C GLY A 89 -25.22 -6.81 -2.31
N GLY A 90 -25.68 -7.07 -3.53
CA GLY A 90 -26.65 -6.24 -4.24
C GLY A 90 -26.08 -5.11 -5.10
N ALA A 91 -24.75 -4.94 -5.16
CA ALA A 91 -24.14 -4.06 -6.14
C ALA A 91 -24.36 -4.61 -7.57
N ASP A 92 -24.65 -3.72 -8.51
CA ASP A 92 -24.80 -4.03 -9.94
C ASP A 92 -23.65 -3.36 -10.72
N PRO A 93 -22.54 -4.08 -10.98
CA PRO A 93 -21.42 -3.55 -11.76
C PRO A 93 -21.85 -3.08 -13.15
N ASP A 94 -22.84 -3.75 -13.75
CA ASP A 94 -23.35 -3.38 -15.07
C ASP A 94 -24.09 -2.05 -15.04
N ALA A 95 -24.66 -1.64 -13.91
CA ALA A 95 -25.21 -0.29 -13.77
C ALA A 95 -24.13 0.78 -13.91
N HIS A 96 -22.96 0.57 -13.32
CA HIS A 96 -21.81 1.47 -13.47
C HIS A 96 -21.25 1.44 -14.89
N VAL A 97 -21.29 0.29 -15.57
CA VAL A 97 -20.92 0.21 -17.00
C VAL A 97 -21.91 0.99 -17.86
N ARG A 98 -23.22 0.83 -17.64
CA ARG A 98 -24.27 1.54 -18.39
C ARG A 98 -24.20 3.06 -18.19
N SER A 99 -23.86 3.52 -16.98
CA SER A 99 -23.70 4.96 -16.71
C SER A 99 -22.35 5.53 -17.19
N GLY A 100 -21.42 4.69 -17.63
CA GLY A 100 -20.05 5.08 -17.99
C GLY A 100 -19.11 5.29 -16.80
N ALA A 101 -19.59 5.14 -15.56
CA ALA A 101 -18.78 5.28 -14.35
C ALA A 101 -17.73 4.16 -14.23
N LEU A 102 -18.00 2.98 -14.78
CA LEU A 102 -17.05 1.89 -14.91
C LEU A 102 -16.80 1.57 -16.38
N ARG A 103 -15.56 1.77 -16.83
CA ARG A 103 -15.12 1.46 -18.18
C ARG A 103 -14.12 0.31 -18.14
N VAL A 104 -14.59 -0.89 -18.48
CA VAL A 104 -13.72 -2.07 -18.64
C VAL A 104 -13.21 -2.12 -20.07
N LEU A 105 -11.90 -2.00 -20.26
CA LEU A 105 -11.23 -1.97 -21.55
C LEU A 105 -10.45 -3.27 -21.79
N PRO A 106 -10.88 -4.13 -22.73
CA PRO A 106 -10.11 -5.30 -23.12
C PRO A 106 -8.72 -4.92 -23.66
N ARG A 107 -7.71 -5.74 -23.36
CA ARG A 107 -6.32 -5.51 -23.77
C ARG A 107 -6.18 -5.40 -25.29
N GLU A 108 -6.92 -6.23 -26.03
CA GLU A 108 -6.99 -6.19 -27.49
C GLU A 108 -7.33 -4.79 -28.03
N ARG A 109 -8.17 -4.03 -27.32
CA ARG A 109 -8.59 -2.69 -27.72
C ARG A 109 -7.75 -1.58 -27.12
N ALA A 110 -7.29 -1.78 -25.89
CA ALA A 110 -6.56 -0.76 -25.14
C ALA A 110 -5.09 -0.67 -25.54
N CYS A 111 -4.41 -1.81 -25.68
CA CYS A 111 -2.94 -1.82 -25.63
C CYS A 111 -2.28 -2.87 -26.53
N LEU A 112 -3.02 -3.50 -27.44
CA LEU A 112 -2.46 -4.45 -28.40
C LEU A 112 -2.58 -3.95 -29.84
N SER A 113 -1.52 -4.17 -30.61
CA SER A 113 -1.49 -4.06 -32.08
C SER A 113 -1.17 -5.43 -32.66
N GLY A 114 -2.23 -6.21 -32.92
CA GLY A 114 -2.12 -7.66 -33.10
C GLY A 114 -1.94 -8.36 -31.76
N ASP A 115 -0.87 -9.13 -31.61
CA ASP A 115 -0.48 -9.82 -30.37
C ASP A 115 0.60 -9.09 -29.56
N ARG A 116 1.10 -7.95 -30.07
CA ARG A 116 2.16 -7.17 -29.43
C ARG A 116 1.61 -6.05 -28.58
N PHE A 117 2.24 -5.81 -27.43
CA PHE A 117 2.00 -4.64 -26.61
C PHE A 117 2.34 -3.37 -27.39
N ASP A 118 1.40 -2.43 -27.40
CA ASP A 118 1.50 -1.13 -28.06
C ASP A 118 1.31 -0.03 -27.01
N PRO A 119 2.42 0.54 -26.50
CA PRO A 119 2.39 1.62 -25.53
C PRO A 119 1.65 2.86 -26.05
N GLY A 120 1.89 3.24 -27.32
CA GLY A 120 1.28 4.44 -27.90
C GLY A 120 -0.24 4.32 -27.92
N ARG A 121 -0.75 3.17 -28.32
CA ARG A 121 -2.18 2.87 -28.29
C ARG A 121 -2.78 2.95 -26.90
N LEU A 122 -2.09 2.40 -25.89
CA LEU A 122 -2.54 2.46 -24.51
C LEU A 122 -2.65 3.91 -24.02
N LEU A 123 -1.62 4.71 -24.28
CA LEU A 123 -1.59 6.12 -23.88
C LEU A 123 -2.67 6.94 -24.59
N ASP A 124 -2.89 6.73 -25.89
CA ASP A 124 -3.95 7.40 -26.65
C ASP A 124 -5.33 7.04 -26.09
N VAL A 125 -5.60 5.76 -25.84
CA VAL A 125 -6.89 5.30 -25.30
C VAL A 125 -7.14 5.86 -23.91
N LEU A 126 -6.13 5.83 -23.02
CA LEU A 126 -6.27 6.38 -21.68
C LEU A 126 -6.42 7.90 -21.70
N GLY A 127 -5.65 8.60 -22.54
CA GLY A 127 -5.76 10.05 -22.73
C GLY A 127 -7.12 10.50 -23.25
N ASP A 128 -7.72 9.72 -24.15
CA ASP A 128 -9.09 9.90 -24.62
C ASP A 128 -10.12 9.76 -23.49
N GLU A 129 -10.01 8.72 -22.66
CA GLU A 129 -10.91 8.51 -21.52
C GLU A 129 -10.79 9.64 -20.50
N VAL A 130 -9.58 10.13 -20.23
CA VAL A 130 -9.32 11.30 -19.36
C VAL A 130 -9.94 12.56 -19.92
N SER A 131 -9.78 12.81 -21.23
CA SER A 131 -10.25 14.03 -21.89
C SER A 131 -11.77 14.13 -21.95
N ARG A 132 -12.47 13.00 -22.07
CA ARG A 132 -13.95 12.95 -22.14
C ARG A 132 -14.63 13.03 -20.78
N ALA A 133 -13.96 12.60 -19.71
CA ALA A 133 -14.59 12.39 -18.40
C ALA A 133 -15.36 13.60 -17.85
N PHE A 134 -14.81 14.82 -17.99
CA PHE A 134 -15.50 16.04 -17.56
C PHE A 134 -16.74 16.35 -18.37
N GLY A 135 -16.68 16.15 -19.69
CA GLY A 135 -17.84 16.32 -20.57
C GLY A 135 -18.95 15.30 -20.31
N GLU A 136 -18.56 14.14 -19.76
CA GLU A 136 -19.47 13.09 -19.31
C GLU A 136 -20.01 13.32 -17.88
N GLY A 137 -19.54 14.37 -17.18
CA GLY A 137 -20.00 14.76 -15.85
C GLY A 137 -19.21 14.17 -14.68
N PHE A 138 -18.10 13.48 -14.93
CA PHE A 138 -17.24 12.94 -13.86
C PHE A 138 -16.25 13.99 -13.36
N ARG A 139 -15.99 13.98 -12.05
CA ARG A 139 -15.08 14.96 -11.41
C ARG A 139 -13.60 14.60 -11.52
N ALA A 140 -13.29 13.33 -11.76
CA ALA A 140 -11.95 12.79 -11.88
C ALA A 140 -11.97 11.40 -12.56
N VAL A 141 -10.79 10.91 -12.95
CA VAL A 141 -10.59 9.59 -13.55
C VAL A 141 -9.60 8.75 -12.73
N ARG A 142 -9.99 7.51 -12.46
CA ARG A 142 -9.19 6.48 -11.80
C ARG A 142 -8.84 5.39 -12.80
N ILE A 143 -7.57 5.20 -13.08
CA ILE A 143 -7.09 4.22 -14.05
C ILE A 143 -6.42 3.06 -13.30
N THR A 144 -6.71 1.82 -13.68
CA THR A 144 -5.91 0.69 -13.23
C THR A 144 -5.73 -0.34 -14.34
N LEU A 145 -4.52 -0.91 -14.41
CA LEU A 145 -4.10 -1.82 -15.46
C LEU A 145 -3.12 -2.87 -14.94
N ASP A 146 -3.33 -4.12 -15.34
CA ASP A 146 -2.43 -5.24 -15.04
C ASP A 146 -1.41 -5.41 -16.16
N LEU A 147 -0.16 -5.06 -15.86
CA LEU A 147 0.97 -5.13 -16.79
C LEU A 147 1.82 -6.39 -16.58
N THR A 148 1.42 -7.30 -15.68
CA THR A 148 2.19 -8.53 -15.38
C THR A 148 2.55 -9.31 -16.64
N TRP A 149 1.58 -9.45 -17.54
CA TRP A 149 1.78 -10.15 -18.81
C TRP A 149 2.76 -9.40 -19.73
N ALA A 150 2.64 -8.08 -19.84
CA ALA A 150 3.47 -7.27 -20.74
C ALA A 150 4.93 -7.23 -20.28
N VAL A 151 5.18 -7.10 -18.97
CA VAL A 151 6.53 -7.09 -18.38
C VAL A 151 7.30 -8.40 -18.64
N ALA A 152 6.59 -9.51 -18.80
CA ALA A 152 7.21 -10.79 -19.11
C ALA A 152 7.79 -10.82 -20.54
N TYR A 153 7.12 -10.18 -21.51
CA TYR A 153 7.43 -10.30 -22.94
C TYR A 153 8.04 -9.04 -23.58
N ALA A 154 7.73 -7.85 -23.07
CA ALA A 154 8.08 -6.55 -23.66
C ALA A 154 8.49 -5.53 -22.57
N PRO A 155 9.53 -5.82 -21.76
CA PRO A 155 9.89 -5.00 -20.60
C PRO A 155 10.36 -3.58 -20.96
N GLU A 156 11.03 -3.39 -22.11
CA GLU A 156 11.49 -2.08 -22.56
C GLU A 156 10.32 -1.19 -22.99
N GLU A 157 9.36 -1.77 -23.70
CA GLU A 157 8.13 -1.09 -24.11
C GLU A 157 7.26 -0.72 -22.91
N VAL A 158 7.18 -1.59 -21.89
CA VAL A 158 6.49 -1.27 -20.64
C VAL A 158 7.16 -0.10 -19.93
N ALA A 159 8.49 -0.11 -19.77
CA ALA A 159 9.20 1.00 -19.14
C ALA A 159 8.96 2.34 -19.87
N GLY A 160 8.98 2.35 -21.21
CA GLY A 160 8.62 3.53 -22.00
C GLY A 160 7.16 3.96 -21.83
N CYS A 161 6.25 2.99 -21.67
CA CYS A 161 4.83 3.25 -21.40
C CYS A 161 4.61 3.94 -20.05
N GLU A 162 5.31 3.53 -18.99
CA GLU A 162 5.15 4.10 -17.64
C GLU A 162 5.47 5.60 -17.63
N HIS A 163 6.50 6.02 -18.37
CA HIS A 163 6.82 7.44 -18.53
C HIS A 163 5.70 8.23 -19.20
N GLY A 164 5.11 7.69 -20.27
CA GLY A 164 3.97 8.32 -20.94
C GLY A 164 2.73 8.38 -20.05
N LEU A 165 2.50 7.34 -19.24
CA LEU A 165 1.36 7.27 -18.33
C LEU A 165 1.47 8.33 -17.23
N ALA A 166 2.67 8.58 -16.71
CA ALA A 166 2.93 9.68 -15.78
C ALA A 166 2.51 11.05 -16.35
N ALA A 167 2.68 11.28 -17.66
CA ALA A 167 2.19 12.50 -18.31
C ALA A 167 0.65 12.52 -18.41
N THR A 168 0.03 11.40 -18.77
CA THR A 168 -1.44 11.24 -18.84
C THR A 168 -2.13 11.49 -17.50
N VAL A 169 -1.48 11.13 -16.38
CA VAL A 169 -2.00 11.36 -15.02
C VAL A 169 -1.31 12.51 -14.29
N SER A 170 -0.64 13.41 -15.00
CA SER A 170 0.08 14.54 -14.39
C SER A 170 -0.83 15.39 -13.47
N PRO A 171 -0.28 16.13 -12.48
CA PRO A 171 -1.09 16.89 -11.51
C PRO A 171 -2.03 17.95 -12.09
N SER A 172 -1.82 18.36 -13.34
CA SER A 172 -2.72 19.27 -14.07
C SER A 172 -3.96 18.56 -14.65
N THR A 173 -3.93 17.22 -14.68
CA THR A 173 -5.06 16.37 -15.03
C THR A 173 -5.80 15.97 -13.76
N MET A 174 -7.12 15.82 -13.86
CA MET A 174 -7.90 15.24 -12.76
C MET A 174 -7.94 13.72 -12.88
N ALA A 175 -6.77 13.11 -13.13
CA ALA A 175 -6.60 11.67 -13.29
C ALA A 175 -5.54 11.11 -12.34
N MET A 176 -5.68 9.83 -11.98
CA MET A 176 -4.72 9.07 -11.17
C MET A 176 -4.70 7.61 -11.64
N ALA A 177 -3.56 6.92 -11.47
CA ALA A 177 -3.39 5.56 -11.95
C ALA A 177 -2.75 4.63 -10.91
N ILE A 178 -3.16 3.35 -10.94
CA ILE A 178 -2.43 2.24 -10.31
C ILE A 178 -1.95 1.27 -11.40
N CYS A 179 -0.64 1.24 -11.61
CA CYS A 179 0.04 0.20 -12.37
C CYS A 179 0.30 -0.98 -11.45
N GLN A 180 -0.31 -2.13 -11.76
CA GLN A 180 -0.22 -3.33 -10.94
C GLN A 180 0.53 -4.45 -11.66
N VAL A 181 1.40 -5.13 -10.92
CA VAL A 181 2.18 -6.29 -11.39
C VAL A 181 2.21 -7.36 -10.31
N ASP A 182 1.98 -8.63 -10.70
CA ASP A 182 2.16 -9.77 -9.80
C ASP A 182 3.66 -10.01 -9.57
N ARG A 183 4.14 -9.66 -8.37
CA ARG A 183 5.56 -9.79 -8.01
C ARG A 183 6.07 -11.23 -8.01
N ARG A 184 5.19 -12.22 -8.05
CA ARG A 184 5.56 -13.64 -8.08
C ARG A 184 5.90 -14.12 -9.48
N LEU A 185 5.48 -13.38 -10.51
CA LEU A 185 5.64 -13.75 -11.92
C LEU A 185 6.72 -12.93 -12.64
N VAL A 186 7.26 -11.90 -11.98
CA VAL A 186 8.25 -10.97 -12.55
C VAL A 186 9.53 -11.00 -11.72
N ALA A 187 10.68 -10.94 -12.39
CA ALA A 187 11.98 -10.90 -11.75
C ALA A 187 12.20 -9.62 -10.92
N ALA A 188 12.95 -9.72 -9.81
CA ALA A 188 13.09 -8.65 -8.83
C ALA A 188 13.77 -7.38 -9.37
N ASP A 189 14.72 -7.53 -10.29
CA ASP A 189 15.39 -6.43 -10.99
C ASP A 189 14.42 -5.65 -11.89
N ARG A 190 13.54 -6.35 -12.60
CA ARG A 190 12.48 -5.71 -13.42
C ARG A 190 11.45 -4.98 -12.55
N LEU A 191 11.05 -5.58 -11.42
CA LEU A 191 10.17 -4.91 -10.46
C LEU A 191 10.79 -3.65 -9.88
N ALA A 192 12.10 -3.66 -9.62
CA ALA A 192 12.82 -2.49 -9.13
C ALA A 192 12.88 -1.39 -10.21
N ALA A 193 13.25 -1.74 -11.44
CA ALA A 193 13.30 -0.79 -12.54
C ALA A 193 11.93 -0.12 -12.81
N LEU A 194 10.85 -0.92 -12.85
CA LEU A 194 9.51 -0.35 -13.02
C LEU A 194 9.08 0.50 -11.84
N ARG A 195 9.39 0.07 -10.61
CA ARG A 195 9.11 0.88 -9.43
C ARG A 195 9.74 2.26 -9.54
N ASP A 196 10.97 2.36 -10.05
CA ASP A 196 11.71 3.62 -10.16
C ASP A 196 11.08 4.64 -11.12
N GLU A 197 10.18 4.20 -12.01
CA GLU A 197 9.40 5.07 -12.90
C GLU A 197 8.14 5.68 -12.24
N HIS A 198 7.83 5.32 -10.98
CA HIS A 198 6.62 5.75 -10.29
C HIS A 198 6.93 6.70 -9.14
N GLU A 199 6.12 7.74 -8.94
CA GLU A 199 6.32 8.68 -7.83
C GLU A 199 5.70 8.19 -6.52
N VAL A 200 4.72 7.28 -6.61
CA VAL A 200 3.92 6.82 -5.48
C VAL A 200 4.01 5.31 -5.33
N LEU A 201 4.36 4.86 -4.12
CA LEU A 201 4.17 3.46 -3.73
C LEU A 201 2.83 3.34 -3.01
N VAL A 202 1.81 2.82 -3.70
CA VAL A 202 0.49 2.66 -3.09
C VAL A 202 0.50 1.48 -2.11
N ARG A 203 -0.13 1.70 -0.96
CA ARG A 203 -0.31 0.72 0.10
C ARG A 203 -1.79 0.55 0.40
N PRO A 204 -2.20 -0.59 0.98
CA PRO A 204 -3.53 -0.70 1.56
C PRO A 204 -3.76 0.39 2.59
N ASP A 205 -5.02 0.76 2.78
CA ASP A 205 -5.39 1.57 3.94
C ASP A 205 -5.04 0.84 5.25
N PRO A 206 -4.64 1.59 6.30
CA PRO A 206 -4.43 0.97 7.60
C PRO A 206 -5.73 0.33 8.09
N GLU A 207 -5.60 -0.83 8.74
CA GLU A 207 -6.68 -1.52 9.43
C GLU A 207 -7.22 -0.71 10.61
N PHE A 208 -6.36 0.16 11.15
CA PHE A 208 -6.68 1.09 12.23
C PHE A 208 -5.62 2.20 12.27
N ASP A 209 -6.04 3.42 12.54
CA ASP A 209 -5.16 4.56 12.82
C ASP A 209 -5.92 5.58 13.69
N ASP A 210 -5.44 5.82 14.90
CA ASP A 210 -5.92 6.89 15.80
C ASP A 210 -4.86 7.97 16.08
N GLY A 211 -3.77 7.98 15.29
CA GLY A 211 -2.61 8.84 15.50
C GLY A 211 -1.64 8.36 16.59
N VAL A 212 -2.02 7.39 17.43
CA VAL A 212 -1.16 6.80 18.47
C VAL A 212 -0.73 5.39 18.10
N LEU A 213 -1.67 4.56 17.63
CA LEU A 213 -1.42 3.23 17.07
C LEU A 213 -1.94 3.17 15.64
N ARG A 214 -1.06 2.73 14.75
CA ARG A 214 -1.40 2.42 13.37
C ARG A 214 -1.15 0.94 13.10
N LEU A 215 -2.17 0.26 12.58
CA LEU A 215 -2.13 -1.16 12.22
C LEU A 215 -2.21 -1.29 10.71
N VAL A 216 -1.21 -1.92 10.08
CA VAL A 216 -1.16 -2.07 8.62
C VAL A 216 -1.08 -3.55 8.26
N ARG A 217 -1.92 -4.00 7.31
CA ARG A 217 -1.87 -5.38 6.80
C ARG A 217 -0.54 -5.64 6.08
N THR A 218 0.08 -6.78 6.35
CA THR A 218 1.24 -7.29 5.60
C THR A 218 0.86 -8.57 4.87
N PHE A 219 1.50 -8.83 3.73
CA PHE A 219 1.17 -9.97 2.86
C PHE A 219 2.34 -10.91 2.63
N ASP A 220 3.57 -10.44 2.80
CA ASP A 220 4.78 -11.24 2.67
C ASP A 220 5.82 -10.84 3.74
N PRO A 221 5.85 -11.52 4.90
CA PRO A 221 4.90 -12.55 5.32
C PRO A 221 3.53 -11.97 5.75
N PRO A 222 2.46 -12.80 5.75
CA PRO A 222 1.11 -12.34 6.07
C PRO A 222 0.92 -12.02 7.55
N GLY A 223 0.29 -10.90 7.85
CA GLY A 223 0.05 -10.46 9.22
C GLY A 223 -0.24 -8.98 9.37
N LEU A 224 0.30 -8.38 10.44
CA LEU A 224 0.15 -6.96 10.75
C LEU A 224 1.50 -6.32 11.07
N ARG A 225 1.70 -5.09 10.62
CA ARG A 225 2.71 -4.18 11.13
C ARG A 225 2.08 -3.26 12.16
N LEU A 226 2.75 -3.13 13.30
CA LEU A 226 2.36 -2.24 14.38
C LEU A 226 3.27 -1.02 14.37
N GLU A 227 2.68 0.18 14.31
CA GLU A 227 3.41 1.43 14.39
C GLU A 227 2.85 2.27 15.53
N GLY A 228 3.74 2.79 16.40
CA GLY A 228 3.34 3.60 17.54
C GLY A 228 3.19 2.82 18.84
N GLU A 229 2.09 2.98 19.55
CA GLU A 229 1.99 2.54 20.96
C GLU A 229 0.82 1.58 21.19
N LEU A 230 1.12 0.40 21.73
CA LEU A 230 0.11 -0.59 22.10
C LEU A 230 -0.11 -0.56 23.62
N ASP A 231 -1.12 0.18 24.04
CA ASP A 231 -1.55 0.31 25.42
C ASP A 231 -2.94 -0.28 25.69
N ALA A 232 -3.35 -0.25 26.97
CA ALA A 232 -4.62 -0.73 27.45
C ALA A 232 -5.84 -0.23 26.65
N ALA A 233 -5.83 1.02 26.17
CA ALA A 233 -6.95 1.58 25.40
C ALA A 233 -7.08 0.94 24.01
N ARG A 234 -5.98 0.42 23.46
CA ARG A 234 -5.89 -0.10 22.08
C ARG A 234 -5.89 -1.63 22.00
N HIS A 235 -5.86 -2.32 23.13
CA HIS A 235 -5.90 -3.79 23.17
C HIS A 235 -7.11 -4.40 22.47
N ALA A 236 -8.29 -3.81 22.64
CA ALA A 236 -9.52 -4.35 22.06
C ALA A 236 -9.47 -4.29 20.52
N VAL A 237 -9.14 -3.13 19.96
CA VAL A 237 -9.05 -2.97 18.50
C VAL A 237 -7.88 -3.76 17.92
N PHE A 238 -6.73 -3.81 18.59
CA PHE A 238 -5.62 -4.65 18.17
C PHE A 238 -6.00 -6.14 18.12
N ALA A 239 -6.67 -6.63 19.16
CA ALA A 239 -7.14 -8.01 19.22
C ALA A 239 -8.12 -8.36 18.09
N GLU A 240 -9.04 -7.45 17.76
CA GLU A 240 -9.99 -7.60 16.67
C GLU A 240 -9.28 -7.63 15.30
N ARG A 241 -8.44 -6.64 15.01
CA ARG A 241 -7.74 -6.54 13.72
C ARG A 241 -6.75 -7.67 13.52
N LEU A 242 -6.09 -8.14 14.58
CA LEU A 242 -5.22 -9.32 14.54
C LEU A 242 -6.02 -10.60 14.30
N ALA A 243 -7.19 -10.76 14.92
CA ALA A 243 -8.05 -11.92 14.65
C ALA A 243 -8.48 -11.97 13.18
N LEU A 244 -8.83 -10.83 12.59
CA LEU A 244 -9.12 -10.73 11.16
C LEU A 244 -7.90 -11.04 10.29
N ALA A 245 -6.71 -10.57 10.69
CA ALA A 245 -5.43 -10.90 10.01
C ALA A 245 -5.15 -12.40 10.00
N ALA A 246 -5.50 -13.04 11.11
CA ALA A 246 -5.20 -14.42 11.41
C ALA A 246 -6.22 -15.42 10.87
N ALA A 247 -7.38 -14.94 10.40
CA ALA A 247 -8.47 -15.78 9.96
C ALA A 247 -8.01 -16.81 8.91
N GLY A 248 -8.19 -18.10 9.21
CA GLY A 248 -7.81 -19.20 8.32
C GLY A 248 -6.31 -19.46 8.20
N ARG A 249 -5.44 -18.78 8.98
CA ARG A 249 -3.98 -18.91 8.86
C ARG A 249 -3.38 -19.73 9.99
N HIS A 250 -2.40 -20.58 9.68
CA HIS A 250 -1.59 -21.27 10.68
C HIS A 250 -0.40 -20.46 11.17
N ARG A 251 0.08 -19.50 10.37
CA ARG A 251 1.23 -18.66 10.73
C ARG A 251 0.90 -17.22 10.40
N VAL A 252 1.06 -16.35 11.39
CA VAL A 252 0.73 -14.92 11.30
C VAL A 252 1.90 -14.15 11.88
N HIS A 253 2.31 -13.10 11.18
CA HIS A 253 3.47 -12.30 11.54
C HIS A 253 3.06 -10.95 12.13
N LEU A 254 3.75 -10.52 13.17
CA LEU A 254 3.66 -9.18 13.71
C LEU A 254 5.00 -8.48 13.50
N ASP A 255 5.01 -7.50 12.59
CA ASP A 255 6.15 -6.62 12.43
C ASP A 255 6.10 -5.52 13.49
N CYS A 256 7.02 -5.62 14.46
CA CYS A 256 7.13 -4.71 15.59
C CYS A 256 8.22 -3.64 15.41
N ALA A 257 8.84 -3.53 14.23
CA ALA A 257 10.00 -2.65 14.01
C ALA A 257 9.71 -1.16 14.31
N ARG A 258 8.44 -0.74 14.18
CA ARG A 258 7.98 0.64 14.40
C ARG A 258 7.13 0.79 15.67
N LEU A 259 7.12 -0.23 16.52
CA LEU A 259 6.44 -0.20 17.81
C LEU A 259 7.33 0.55 18.82
N ARG A 260 6.83 1.71 19.29
CA ARG A 260 7.52 2.60 20.23
C ARG A 260 7.24 2.24 21.69
N PHE A 261 6.06 1.70 21.97
CA PHE A 261 5.66 1.30 23.31
C PHE A 261 4.73 0.09 23.27
N VAL A 262 4.86 -0.78 24.26
CA VAL A 262 3.94 -1.89 24.52
C VAL A 262 3.84 -2.10 26.02
N ASP A 263 2.62 -2.13 26.54
CA ASP A 263 2.42 -2.41 27.96
C ASP A 263 2.50 -3.92 28.28
N PRO A 264 2.74 -4.31 29.54
CA PRO A 264 2.80 -5.73 29.91
C PRO A 264 1.51 -6.53 29.69
N ALA A 265 0.35 -5.88 29.70
CA ALA A 265 -0.93 -6.55 29.50
C ALA A 265 -1.13 -6.95 28.02
N ALA A 266 -0.47 -6.27 27.08
CA ALA A 266 -0.45 -6.63 25.66
C ALA A 266 0.09 -8.05 25.41
N LEU A 267 1.04 -8.55 26.22
CA LEU A 267 1.51 -9.95 26.10
C LEU A 267 0.37 -10.95 26.28
N ASN A 268 -0.55 -10.69 27.20
CA ASN A 268 -1.72 -11.55 27.39
C ASN A 268 -2.65 -11.50 26.16
N VAL A 269 -2.76 -10.35 25.50
CA VAL A 269 -3.52 -10.21 24.25
C VAL A 269 -2.88 -11.04 23.15
N LEU A 270 -1.56 -10.94 22.97
CA LEU A 270 -0.80 -11.73 21.99
C LEU A 270 -0.97 -13.23 22.20
N VAL A 271 -0.79 -13.72 23.43
CA VAL A 271 -0.98 -15.14 23.76
C VAL A 271 -2.41 -15.59 23.47
N ARG A 272 -3.42 -14.80 23.87
CA ARG A 272 -4.83 -15.13 23.58
C ARG A 272 -5.10 -15.23 22.08
N GLN A 273 -4.53 -14.35 21.26
CA GLN A 273 -4.69 -14.42 19.81
C GLN A 273 -3.92 -15.61 19.21
N ALA A 274 -2.72 -15.90 19.69
CA ALA A 274 -1.96 -17.06 19.25
C ALA A 274 -2.69 -18.38 19.55
N MET A 275 -3.38 -18.46 20.68
CA MET A 275 -4.20 -19.63 21.06
C MET A 275 -5.51 -19.77 20.29
N ARG A 276 -5.94 -18.73 19.55
CA ARG A 276 -7.09 -18.79 18.64
C ARG A 276 -6.71 -19.29 17.24
N LEU A 277 -5.42 -19.37 16.93
CA LEU A 277 -4.96 -19.96 15.67
C LEU A 277 -5.35 -21.44 15.62
N PRO A 278 -5.50 -22.01 14.41
CA PRO A 278 -5.71 -23.45 14.24
C PRO A 278 -4.63 -24.27 14.99
N ARG A 279 -4.94 -25.53 15.31
CA ARG A 279 -4.01 -26.40 16.04
C ARG A 279 -2.62 -26.39 15.40
N GLY A 280 -1.59 -26.16 16.23
CA GLY A 280 -0.21 -26.05 15.78
C GLY A 280 0.15 -24.71 15.13
N GLY A 281 -0.75 -23.73 15.11
CA GLY A 281 -0.49 -22.40 14.59
C GLY A 281 0.47 -21.59 15.46
N ARG A 282 1.09 -20.55 14.87
CA ARG A 282 2.08 -19.68 15.51
C ARG A 282 1.86 -18.22 15.17
N LEU A 283 1.91 -17.37 16.18
CA LEU A 283 2.05 -15.93 16.05
C LEU A 283 3.54 -15.59 16.18
N VAL A 284 4.11 -15.05 15.10
CA VAL A 284 5.53 -14.75 14.97
C VAL A 284 5.75 -13.28 15.27
N LEU A 285 6.65 -12.95 16.19
CA LEU A 285 7.01 -11.58 16.52
C LEU A 285 8.31 -11.18 15.80
N ASP A 286 8.19 -10.46 14.70
CA ASP A 286 9.33 -10.02 13.89
C ASP A 286 9.87 -8.67 14.39
N ARG A 287 11.20 -8.50 14.35
CA ARG A 287 11.90 -7.22 14.64
C ARG A 287 11.40 -6.53 15.92
N MET A 288 11.32 -7.30 17.01
CA MET A 288 10.86 -6.79 18.31
C MET A 288 11.74 -5.64 18.80
N PRO A 289 11.16 -4.55 19.35
CA PRO A 289 11.93 -3.54 20.04
C PRO A 289 12.54 -4.13 21.33
N PRO A 290 13.67 -3.59 21.83
CA PRO A 290 14.34 -4.11 23.03
C PRO A 290 13.43 -4.26 24.25
N GLN A 291 12.48 -3.34 24.44
CA GLN A 291 11.54 -3.38 25.58
C GLN A 291 10.63 -4.62 25.51
N LEU A 292 10.12 -4.97 24.32
CA LEU A 292 9.29 -6.16 24.13
C LEU A 292 10.12 -7.43 24.31
N ALA A 293 11.34 -7.47 23.79
CA ALA A 293 12.24 -8.60 23.95
C ALA A 293 12.56 -8.87 25.43
N GLN A 294 12.94 -7.84 26.20
CA GLN A 294 13.22 -7.95 27.63
C GLN A 294 12.00 -8.40 28.43
N MET A 295 10.81 -7.90 28.08
CA MET A 295 9.56 -8.30 28.73
C MET A 295 9.27 -9.79 28.51
N ILE A 296 9.48 -10.28 27.28
CA ILE A 296 9.32 -11.70 26.94
C ILE A 296 10.39 -12.56 27.62
N GLU A 297 11.63 -12.10 27.68
CA GLU A 297 12.72 -12.80 28.37
C GLU A 297 12.43 -12.95 29.87
N ALA A 298 11.96 -11.89 30.52
CA ALA A 298 11.57 -11.92 31.93
C ALA A 298 10.41 -12.88 32.22
N VAL A 299 9.45 -13.01 31.29
CA VAL A 299 8.33 -13.97 31.41
C VAL A 299 8.76 -15.38 31.04
N GLY A 300 9.63 -15.52 30.04
CA GLY A 300 10.06 -16.78 29.43
C GLY A 300 9.10 -17.29 28.34
N TRP A 301 9.64 -17.63 27.17
CA TRP A 301 8.87 -18.16 26.03
C TRP A 301 8.03 -19.39 26.35
N ALA A 302 8.48 -20.25 27.28
CA ALA A 302 7.72 -21.43 27.70
C ALA A 302 6.35 -21.09 28.31
N ARG A 303 6.18 -19.86 28.82
CA ARG A 303 4.92 -19.36 29.41
C ARG A 303 4.07 -18.56 28.42
N LEU A 304 4.50 -18.47 27.16
CA LEU A 304 3.84 -17.72 26.08
C LEU A 304 3.44 -18.67 24.94
N PRO A 305 2.48 -19.59 25.16
CA PRO A 305 2.15 -20.61 24.18
C PRO A 305 1.69 -19.99 22.86
N GLY A 306 2.17 -20.56 21.75
CA GLY A 306 1.85 -20.13 20.40
C GLY A 306 2.60 -18.90 19.91
N LEU A 307 3.29 -18.15 20.78
CA LEU A 307 4.21 -17.09 20.38
C LEU A 307 5.58 -17.67 20.04
N VAL A 308 6.19 -17.16 18.97
CA VAL A 308 7.56 -17.48 18.59
C VAL A 308 8.30 -16.23 18.12
N PRO A 309 9.62 -16.15 18.34
CA PRO A 309 10.41 -15.07 17.77
C PRO A 309 10.46 -15.21 16.25
N GLY A 310 10.37 -14.08 15.55
CA GLY A 310 10.78 -13.97 14.16
C GLY A 310 12.27 -14.25 14.02
N ARG A 311 12.69 -14.78 12.87
CA ARG A 311 14.13 -14.85 12.59
C ARG A 311 14.63 -13.42 12.41
N GLY A 312 15.60 -13.00 13.22
CA GLY A 312 16.33 -11.77 12.95
C GLY A 312 16.87 -11.82 11.52
N ARG A 313 16.76 -10.74 10.76
CA ARG A 313 17.52 -10.62 9.51
C ARG A 313 18.99 -10.69 9.92
N GLY A 314 19.65 -11.80 9.59
CA GLY A 314 21.10 -11.82 9.47
C GLY A 314 21.54 -10.92 8.33
#